data_AF-A0A942DAX3-F1
#
_entry.id   AF-A0A942DAX3-F1
#
_cell.length_a   1.000
_cell.length_b   1.000
_cell.length_c   1.000
_cell.angle_alpha   90.00
_cell.angle_beta   90.00
_cell.angle_gamma   90.00
#
_symmetry.space_group_name_H-M   'P 1'
#
loop_
_entity.id
_entity.type
_entity.pdbx_description
1 polymer ?
#
loop_
_entity_poly.entity_id
_entity_poly.type
_entity_poly.pdbx_seq_one_letter_code
_entity_poly.pdbx_strand_id
1 'polypeptide(L)'
;MIRALINGLAGACALTVAHELVRKSKPNAPRLDILGMRSVSKVMSAFGIEPPTGETLKKYALVTDIVSNAIMFSGVGAKPGISPWLKGINLGLMAGVGAVTVPEKVGLGKDAALLTKKTTATAVTTVGLYVLGGLAAAAVAQIGRKK
;
A
#
# COMPACT_ATOMS: atom_id res chain seq x y z
N MET A 1 -2.61 -21.46 0.61
CA MET A 1 -1.68 -20.47 1.17
C MET A 1 -0.79 -19.83 0.12
N ILE A 2 0.13 -20.57 -0.53
CA ILE A 2 1.15 -20.00 -1.44
C ILE A 2 0.57 -19.20 -2.60
N ARG A 3 -0.49 -19.70 -3.27
CA ARG A 3 -1.15 -18.97 -4.36
C ARG A 3 -1.72 -17.60 -3.92
N ALA A 4 -2.20 -17.50 -2.68
CA ALA A 4 -2.68 -16.25 -2.11
C ALA A 4 -1.53 -15.27 -1.83
N LEU A 5 -0.37 -15.76 -1.40
CA LEU A 5 0.79 -14.89 -1.24
C LEU A 5 1.31 -14.39 -2.60
N ILE A 6 1.29 -15.23 -3.64
CA ILE A 6 1.71 -14.84 -5.00
C ILE A 6 0.81 -13.73 -5.57
N ASN A 7 -0.51 -13.88 -5.46
CA ASN A 7 -1.42 -12.85 -5.97
C ASN A 7 -1.38 -11.56 -5.12
N GLY A 8 -1.19 -11.68 -3.80
CA GLY A 8 -0.92 -10.54 -2.94
C GLY A 8 0.34 -9.78 -3.35
N LEU A 9 1.44 -10.50 -3.59
CA LEU A 9 2.72 -9.92 -4.04
C LEU A 9 2.57 -9.20 -5.38
N ALA A 10 1.81 -9.76 -6.33
CA ALA A 10 1.53 -9.09 -7.59
C ALA A 10 0.80 -7.75 -7.40
N GLY A 11 -0.19 -7.71 -6.50
CA GLY A 11 -0.88 -6.47 -6.14
C GLY A 11 0.03 -5.44 -5.47
N ALA A 12 0.89 -5.88 -4.55
CA ALA A 12 1.87 -5.03 -3.88
C ALA A 12 2.86 -4.41 -4.89
N CYS A 13 3.47 -5.23 -5.76
CA CYS A 13 4.38 -4.73 -6.78
C CYS A 13 3.69 -3.76 -7.75
N ALA A 14 2.46 -4.06 -8.17
CA ALA A 14 1.70 -3.16 -9.04
C ALA A 14 1.43 -1.80 -8.38
N LEU A 15 1.02 -1.80 -7.10
CA LEU A 15 0.86 -0.59 -6.30
C LEU A 15 2.16 0.20 -6.20
N THR A 16 3.27 -0.45 -5.82
CA THR A 16 4.58 0.21 -5.64
C THR A 16 5.09 0.82 -6.95
N VAL A 17 5.02 0.07 -8.06
CA VAL A 17 5.45 0.59 -9.38
C VAL A 17 4.56 1.74 -9.83
N ALA A 18 3.23 1.59 -9.73
CA ALA A 18 2.30 2.66 -10.11
C ALA A 18 2.50 3.92 -9.27
N HIS A 19 2.75 3.76 -7.96
CA HIS A 19 3.07 4.88 -7.07
C HIS A 19 4.33 5.60 -7.53
N GLU A 20 5.41 4.89 -7.82
CA GLU A 20 6.66 5.52 -8.27
C GLU A 20 6.54 6.20 -9.64
N LEU A 21 5.75 5.63 -10.56
CA LEU A 21 5.44 6.29 -11.84
C LEU A 21 4.69 7.60 -11.61
N VAL A 22 3.60 7.56 -10.82
CA VAL A 22 2.81 8.76 -10.49
C VAL A 22 3.67 9.81 -9.80
N ARG A 23 4.53 9.39 -8.87
CA ARG A 23 5.44 10.27 -8.12
C ARG A 23 6.43 10.99 -9.03
N LYS A 24 6.99 10.30 -10.02
CA LYS A 24 7.92 10.91 -10.99
C LYS A 24 7.23 11.83 -11.99
N SER A 25 5.96 11.59 -12.30
CA SER A 25 5.24 12.34 -13.34
C SER A 25 4.40 13.51 -12.83
N LYS A 26 4.02 13.55 -11.54
CA LYS A 26 3.12 14.60 -11.00
C LYS A 26 3.74 15.38 -9.83
N PRO A 27 3.75 16.73 -9.87
CA PRO A 27 4.30 17.55 -8.79
C PRO A 27 3.61 17.36 -7.43
N ASN A 28 2.30 17.14 -7.43
CA ASN A 28 1.49 16.92 -6.23
C ASN A 28 1.10 15.44 -6.06
N ALA A 29 1.97 14.52 -6.46
CA ALA A 29 1.75 13.11 -6.24
C ALA A 29 1.75 12.76 -4.74
N PRO A 30 1.01 11.71 -4.33
CA PRO A 30 1.10 11.20 -2.98
C PRO A 30 2.51 10.69 -2.68
N ARG A 31 2.98 10.96 -1.46
CA ARG A 31 4.31 10.63 -0.95
C ARG A 31 4.25 9.43 0.00
N LEU A 32 3.77 8.29 -0.51
CA LEU A 32 3.72 7.02 0.22
C LEU A 32 5.14 6.56 0.66
N ASP A 33 6.17 6.96 -0.08
CA ASP A 33 7.58 6.75 0.27
C ASP A 33 7.94 7.40 1.61
N ILE A 34 7.57 8.66 1.81
CA ILE A 34 7.82 9.37 3.07
C ILE A 34 6.92 8.83 4.18
N LEU A 35 5.67 8.52 3.86
CA LEU A 35 4.73 7.95 4.82
C LEU A 35 5.22 6.60 5.37
N GLY A 36 5.76 5.74 4.50
CA GLY A 36 6.36 4.46 4.86
C GLY A 36 7.57 4.63 5.78
N MET A 37 8.50 5.53 5.42
CA MET A 37 9.66 5.82 6.27
C MET A 37 9.25 6.28 7.67
N ARG A 38 8.28 7.20 7.78
CA ARG A 38 7.82 7.69 9.09
C ARG A 38 7.13 6.60 9.89
N SER A 39 6.34 5.76 9.23
CA SER A 39 5.68 4.62 9.86
C SER A 39 6.68 3.63 10.43
N VAL A 40 7.69 3.24 9.63
CA VAL A 40 8.77 2.34 10.08
C VAL A 40 9.56 2.96 11.23
N SER A 41 10.00 4.22 11.10
CA SER A 41 10.75 4.90 12.16
C SER A 41 9.96 4.95 13.46
N LYS A 42 8.67 5.24 13.39
CA LYS A 42 7.78 5.28 14.56
C LYS A 42 7.64 3.90 15.21
N VAL A 43 7.40 2.86 14.41
CA VAL A 43 7.26 1.50 14.92
C VAL A 43 8.55 1.05 15.60
N MET A 44 9.71 1.23 14.97
CA MET A 44 11.01 0.88 15.56
C MET A 44 11.25 1.60 16.88
N SER A 45 11.00 2.92 16.91
CA SER A 45 11.15 3.73 18.12
C SER A 45 10.21 3.26 19.24
N ALA A 46 8.98 2.83 18.91
CA ALA A 46 8.03 2.30 19.89
C ALA A 46 8.49 0.97 20.52
N PHE A 47 9.34 0.21 19.82
CA PHE A 47 10.00 -0.99 20.35
C PHE A 47 11.37 -0.70 20.99
N GLY A 48 11.75 0.56 21.18
CA GLY A 48 13.05 0.94 21.73
C GLY A 48 14.22 0.68 20.78
N ILE A 49 13.95 0.48 19.49
CA ILE A 49 14.96 0.26 18.45
C ILE A 49 15.23 1.59 17.76
N GLU A 50 16.50 2.01 17.73
CA GLU A 50 16.89 3.21 17.00
C GLU A 50 16.67 2.99 15.49
N PRO A 51 15.83 3.81 14.83
CA PRO A 51 15.54 3.62 13.42
C PRO A 51 16.75 4.03 12.57
N PRO A 52 17.04 3.29 11.48
CA PRO A 52 18.08 3.70 10.55
C PRO A 52 17.70 5.03 9.88
N THR A 53 18.68 5.68 9.27
CA THR A 53 18.50 6.96 8.56
C THR A 53 18.79 6.81 7.06
N GLY A 54 18.49 7.84 6.28
CA GLY A 54 18.89 7.96 4.89
C GLY A 54 18.37 6.82 3.99
N GLU A 55 19.27 6.23 3.21
CA GLU A 55 18.93 5.19 2.23
C GLU A 55 18.51 3.86 2.87
N THR A 56 19.11 3.52 4.01
CA THR A 56 18.75 2.30 4.75
C THR A 56 17.30 2.37 5.20
N LEU A 57 16.86 3.51 5.75
CA LEU A 57 15.45 3.71 6.11
C LEU A 57 14.51 3.57 4.92
N LYS A 58 14.89 4.12 3.76
CA LYS A 58 14.11 3.99 2.52
C LYS A 58 13.95 2.53 2.10
N LYS A 59 15.01 1.73 2.18
CA LYS A 59 14.97 0.29 1.86
C LYS A 59 14.07 -0.47 2.83
N TYR A 60 14.18 -0.19 4.13
CA TYR A 60 13.31 -0.80 5.15
C TYR A 60 11.84 -0.44 4.92
N ALA A 61 11.54 0.83 4.61
CA ALA A 61 10.20 1.28 4.27
C ALA A 61 9.65 0.58 3.02
N LEU A 62 10.44 0.46 1.96
CA LEU A 62 10.04 -0.23 0.73
C LEU A 62 9.73 -1.70 0.98
N VAL A 63 10.62 -2.42 1.69
CA VAL A 63 10.41 -3.84 2.01
C VAL A 63 9.17 -4.01 2.89
N THR A 64 9.01 -3.17 3.91
CA THR A 64 7.84 -3.21 4.81
C THR A 64 6.55 -2.93 4.04
N ASP A 65 6.55 -1.97 3.12
CA ASP A 65 5.41 -1.63 2.27
C ASP A 65 5.03 -2.82 1.37
N ILE A 66 6.00 -3.41 0.65
CA ILE A 66 5.75 -4.57 -0.22
C ILE A 66 5.22 -5.76 0.59
N VAL A 67 5.84 -6.08 1.72
CA VAL A 67 5.42 -7.22 2.57
C VAL A 67 4.02 -6.98 3.14
N SER A 68 3.77 -5.80 3.70
CA SER A 68 2.47 -5.47 4.31
C SER A 68 1.35 -5.49 3.27
N ASN A 69 1.58 -4.89 2.10
CA ASN A 69 0.62 -4.88 1.01
C ASN A 69 0.43 -6.27 0.42
N ALA A 70 1.48 -7.10 0.34
CA ALA A 70 1.37 -8.47 -0.15
C ALA A 70 0.50 -9.32 0.78
N ILE A 71 0.70 -9.20 2.09
CA ILE A 71 -0.14 -9.86 3.10
C ILE A 71 -1.58 -9.36 2.98
N MET A 72 -1.79 -8.05 2.91
CA MET A 72 -3.12 -7.46 2.75
C MET A 72 -3.84 -7.97 1.50
N PHE A 73 -3.20 -7.89 0.33
CA PHE A 73 -3.80 -8.31 -0.94
C PHE A 73 -3.90 -9.83 -1.09
N SER A 74 -3.18 -10.62 -0.29
CA SER A 74 -3.38 -12.08 -0.27
C SER A 74 -4.81 -12.49 0.12
N GLY A 75 -5.51 -11.62 0.86
CA GLY A 75 -6.93 -11.77 1.19
C GLY A 75 -7.85 -11.89 -0.03
N VAL A 76 -7.44 -11.36 -1.19
CA VAL A 76 -8.15 -11.52 -2.46
C VAL A 76 -8.30 -13.01 -2.82
N GLY A 77 -7.25 -13.80 -2.63
CA GLY A 77 -7.23 -15.23 -2.92
C GLY A 77 -7.77 -16.16 -1.83
N ALA A 78 -8.00 -15.67 -0.60
CA ALA A 78 -8.13 -16.54 0.58
C ALA A 78 -9.47 -17.31 0.71
N LYS A 79 -10.61 -16.69 0.40
CA LYS A 79 -11.96 -17.28 0.60
C LYS A 79 -12.64 -17.73 -0.71
N PRO A 80 -13.02 -19.01 -0.88
CA PRO A 80 -13.84 -19.46 -2.01
C PRO A 80 -15.23 -18.79 -2.03
N GLY A 81 -15.91 -18.76 -3.18
CA GLY A 81 -17.31 -18.30 -3.29
C GLY A 81 -17.52 -16.80 -3.51
N ILE A 82 -16.55 -15.93 -3.18
CA ILE A 82 -16.61 -14.49 -3.51
C ILE A 82 -15.71 -14.20 -4.72
N SER A 83 -16.17 -13.33 -5.63
CA SER A 83 -15.40 -12.88 -6.79
C SER A 83 -14.07 -12.23 -6.36
N PRO A 84 -12.92 -12.63 -6.93
CA PRO A 84 -11.63 -11.99 -6.63
C PRO A 84 -11.65 -10.49 -6.91
N TRP A 85 -12.35 -10.07 -7.96
CA TRP A 85 -12.50 -8.66 -8.34
C TRP A 85 -13.19 -7.84 -7.25
N LEU A 86 -14.30 -8.34 -6.71
CA LEU A 86 -15.03 -7.64 -5.64
C LEU A 86 -14.17 -7.49 -4.38
N LYS A 87 -13.38 -8.51 -4.04
CA LYS A 87 -12.44 -8.43 -2.91
C LYS A 87 -11.29 -7.46 -3.18
N GLY A 88 -10.72 -7.49 -4.39
CA GLY A 88 -9.66 -6.58 -4.78
C GLY A 88 -10.09 -5.13 -4.68
N ILE A 89 -11.28 -4.80 -5.19
CA ILE A 89 -11.87 -3.46 -5.07
C ILE A 89 -12.09 -3.10 -3.61
N ASN A 90 -12.74 -3.96 -2.82
CA ASN A 90 -13.02 -3.66 -1.41
C ASN A 90 -11.74 -3.47 -0.58
N LEU A 91 -10.77 -4.38 -0.70
CA LEU A 91 -9.49 -4.26 0.01
C LEU A 91 -8.73 -3.02 -0.43
N GLY A 92 -8.68 -2.73 -1.74
CA GLY A 92 -8.04 -1.53 -2.27
C GLY A 92 -8.70 -0.24 -1.80
N LEU A 93 -10.04 -0.19 -1.75
CA LEU A 93 -10.78 0.95 -1.21
C LEU A 93 -10.51 1.14 0.28
N MET A 94 -10.61 0.07 1.08
CA MET A 94 -10.34 0.14 2.52
C MET A 94 -8.90 0.60 2.80
N ALA A 95 -7.93 0.04 2.09
CA ALA A 95 -6.52 0.39 2.23
C ALA A 95 -6.25 1.83 1.80
N GLY A 96 -6.79 2.25 0.66
CA GLY A 96 -6.66 3.61 0.16
C GLY A 96 -7.26 4.66 1.08
N VAL A 97 -8.48 4.42 1.57
CA VAL A 97 -9.13 5.29 2.56
C VAL A 97 -8.33 5.32 3.87
N GLY A 98 -7.82 4.16 4.31
CA GLY A 98 -6.92 4.07 5.46
C GLY A 98 -5.68 4.94 5.29
N ALA A 99 -4.99 4.83 4.14
CA ALA A 99 -3.80 5.61 3.83
C ALA A 99 -4.05 7.14 3.79
N VAL A 100 -5.29 7.57 3.52
CA VAL A 100 -5.69 8.98 3.52
C VAL A 100 -6.08 9.49 4.91
N THR A 101 -6.71 8.65 5.73
CA THR A 101 -7.38 9.06 6.98
C THR A 101 -6.61 8.71 8.25
N VAL A 102 -5.75 7.71 8.22
CA VAL A 102 -4.99 7.22 9.39
C VAL A 102 -3.79 8.10 9.75
N PRO A 103 -2.98 8.64 8.79
CA PRO A 103 -1.72 9.30 9.12
C PRO A 103 -1.83 10.45 10.11
N GLU A 104 -2.94 11.21 10.08
CA GLU A 104 -3.18 12.33 10.99
C GLU A 104 -3.45 11.89 12.44
N LYS A 105 -4.00 10.68 12.63
CA LYS A 105 -4.41 10.16 13.94
C LYS A 105 -3.28 9.44 14.65
N VAL A 106 -2.34 8.88 13.89
CA VAL A 106 -1.30 8.01 14.42
C VAL A 106 0.03 8.72 14.61
N GLY A 107 0.03 10.05 14.76
CA GLY A 107 1.19 10.84 15.21
C GLY A 107 2.46 10.63 14.38
N LEU A 108 2.34 10.69 13.05
CA LEU A 108 3.46 10.59 12.09
C LEU A 108 4.07 11.97 11.75
N GLY A 109 3.92 12.95 12.62
CA GLY A 109 4.28 14.35 12.37
C GLY A 109 3.12 15.19 11.83
N LYS A 110 3.23 16.51 12.00
CA LYS A 110 2.14 17.48 11.75
C LYS A 110 1.69 17.54 10.28
N ASP A 111 2.59 17.22 9.35
CA ASP A 111 2.38 17.25 7.90
C ASP A 111 2.07 15.86 7.31
N ALA A 112 1.93 14.80 8.11
CA ALA A 112 1.71 13.44 7.63
C ALA A 112 0.46 13.32 6.75
N ALA A 113 -0.60 14.05 7.10
CA ALA A 113 -1.82 14.15 6.29
C ALA A 113 -1.54 14.66 4.87
N LEU A 114 -0.63 15.61 4.71
CA LEU A 114 -0.33 16.20 3.40
C LEU A 114 0.38 15.21 2.47
N LEU A 115 0.98 14.15 3.00
CA LEU A 115 1.65 13.12 2.19
C LEU A 115 0.65 12.36 1.30
N THR A 116 -0.60 12.19 1.72
CA THR A 116 -1.61 11.42 0.97
C THR A 116 -2.84 12.23 0.59
N LYS A 117 -3.08 13.38 1.23
CA LYS A 117 -4.24 14.23 0.97
C LYS A 117 -3.93 15.73 0.93
N LYS A 118 -2.79 16.14 0.34
CA LYS A 118 -2.49 17.56 0.09
C LYS A 118 -3.60 18.28 -0.69
N THR A 119 -4.19 17.59 -1.65
CA THR A 119 -5.33 18.04 -2.44
C THR A 119 -6.32 16.89 -2.61
N THR A 120 -7.56 17.18 -3.00
CA THR A 120 -8.56 16.15 -3.36
C THR A 120 -8.01 15.21 -4.43
N ALA A 121 -7.32 15.74 -5.44
CA ALA A 121 -6.67 14.93 -6.48
C ALA A 121 -5.60 13.99 -5.91
N THR A 122 -4.83 14.43 -4.90
CA THR A 122 -3.82 13.59 -4.21
C THR A 122 -4.49 12.45 -3.45
N ALA A 123 -5.59 12.74 -2.75
CA ALA A 123 -6.36 11.74 -2.00
C ALA A 123 -6.98 10.70 -2.94
N VAL A 124 -7.64 11.14 -4.01
CA VAL A 124 -8.21 10.26 -5.04
C VAL A 124 -7.13 9.42 -5.70
N THR A 125 -5.96 10.00 -5.99
CA THR A 125 -4.82 9.26 -6.54
C THR A 125 -4.32 8.19 -5.57
N THR A 126 -4.23 8.51 -4.27
CA THR A 126 -3.86 7.52 -3.25
C THR A 126 -4.84 6.35 -3.25
N VAL A 127 -6.15 6.62 -3.17
CA VAL A 127 -7.16 5.56 -3.18
C VAL A 127 -7.10 4.75 -4.49
N GLY A 128 -6.99 5.42 -5.63
CA GLY A 128 -6.88 4.79 -6.94
C GLY A 128 -5.68 3.86 -7.07
N LEU A 129 -4.53 4.23 -6.51
CA LEU A 129 -3.33 3.38 -6.48
C LEU A 129 -3.59 2.07 -5.70
N TYR A 130 -4.22 2.13 -4.53
CA TYR A 130 -4.55 0.93 -3.76
C TYR A 130 -5.62 0.06 -4.44
N VAL A 131 -6.61 0.67 -5.07
CA VAL A 131 -7.60 -0.05 -5.90
C VAL A 131 -6.90 -0.76 -7.07
N LEU A 132 -5.96 -0.10 -7.74
CA LEU A 132 -5.15 -0.70 -8.81
C LEU A 132 -4.37 -1.92 -8.30
N GLY A 133 -3.72 -1.83 -7.13
CA GLY A 133 -3.05 -2.97 -6.51
C GLY A 133 -4.01 -4.14 -6.23
N GLY A 134 -5.21 -3.83 -5.71
CA GLY A 134 -6.25 -4.84 -5.46
C GLY A 134 -6.76 -5.51 -6.74
N LEU A 135 -6.94 -4.74 -7.82
CA LEU A 135 -7.32 -5.26 -9.14
C LEU A 135 -6.23 -6.15 -9.75
N ALA A 136 -4.95 -5.77 -9.60
CA ALA A 136 -3.82 -6.59 -10.05
C ALA A 136 -3.77 -7.93 -9.29
N ALA A 137 -3.95 -7.90 -7.97
CA ALA A 137 -4.07 -9.12 -7.17
C ALA A 137 -5.27 -9.98 -7.61
N ALA A 138 -6.42 -9.36 -7.90
CA ALA A 138 -7.60 -10.06 -8.40
C ALA A 138 -7.37 -10.73 -9.76
N ALA A 139 -6.68 -10.06 -10.68
CA ALA A 139 -6.34 -10.62 -11.99
C ALA A 139 -5.49 -11.90 -11.85
N VAL A 140 -4.44 -11.87 -11.03
CA VAL A 140 -3.60 -13.05 -10.78
C VAL A 140 -4.36 -14.16 -10.05
N ALA A 141 -5.20 -13.80 -9.07
CA ALA A 141 -6.06 -14.76 -8.39
C ALA A 141 -7.05 -15.45 -9.34
N GLN A 142 -7.58 -14.72 -10.33
CA GLN A 142 -8.52 -15.25 -11.31
C GLN A 142 -7.85 -16.26 -12.24
N ILE A 143 -6.60 -16.01 -12.68
CA ILE A 143 -5.82 -16.97 -13.47
C ILE A 143 -5.66 -18.29 -12.70
N GLY A 144 -5.35 -18.20 -11.40
CA GLY A 144 -5.21 -19.36 -10.53
C GLY A 144 -6.49 -20.15 -10.24
N ARG A 145 -7.68 -19.60 -10.55
CA ARG A 145 -9.00 -20.27 -10.43
C ARG A 145 -9.46 -20.96 -11.71
N LYS A 146 -8.87 -20.65 -12.87
CA LYS A 146 -9.22 -21.27 -14.16
C LYS A 146 -8.57 -22.66 -14.38
N LYS A 147 -8.10 -23.31 -13.32
CA LYS A 147 -7.59 -24.69 -13.34
C LYS A 147 -8.38 -25.52 -12.35
#